data_AF-A0AAC8ZPF5-F1
#
_entry.id   AF-A0AAC8ZPF5-F1
#
_cell.length_a   1.000
_cell.length_b   1.000
_cell.length_c   1.000
_cell.angle_alpha   90.00
_cell.angle_beta   90.00
_cell.angle_gamma   90.00
#
_symmetry.space_group_name_H-M   'P 1'
#
loop_
_entity.id
_entity.type
_entity.pdbx_description
1 polymer ?
#
loop_
_entity_poly.entity_id
_entity_poly.type
_entity_poly.pdbx_seq_one_letter_code
_entity_poly.pdbx_strand_id
1 'polypeptide(L)'
;MQNTYRGSDAYGIESLLSSDKFQSIINNCRSFRSRFYTPFVTLILFIRQVLSPDKSCKNTVATFLASVSTEDNNNIPSSNTGPYCKARQKLPIETLESLVKLSGDSLSKSSNARWKIYNREVKLIDGTSLTMADSEENQSRYPQHDAQKAGAGFPIM
;
A
#
# COMPACT_ATOMS: atom_id res chain seq x y z
N MET A 1 -15.99 -12.53 12.85
CA MET A 1 -16.13 -11.14 13.33
C MET A 1 -15.53 -10.22 12.29
N GLN A 2 -16.38 -9.58 11.50
CA GLN A 2 -15.96 -8.56 10.53
C GLN A 2 -15.72 -7.26 11.32
N ASN A 3 -14.49 -6.76 11.30
CA ASN A 3 -14.15 -5.50 11.96
C ASN A 3 -14.39 -4.39 10.93
N THR A 4 -15.59 -3.81 10.93
CA THR A 4 -15.97 -2.70 10.05
C THR A 4 -15.35 -1.41 10.53
N TYR A 5 -14.19 -1.08 9.98
CA TYR A 5 -13.71 0.30 9.94
C TYR A 5 -14.54 1.04 8.89
N ARG A 6 -15.33 2.06 9.28
CA ARG A 6 -16.06 2.93 8.34
C ARG A 6 -15.52 4.35 8.45
N GLY A 7 -14.43 4.61 7.73
CA GLY A 7 -14.01 5.98 7.48
C GLY A 7 -15.06 6.71 6.63
N SER A 8 -15.32 7.97 6.95
CA SER A 8 -16.32 8.84 6.31
C SER A 8 -15.94 9.28 4.89
N ASP A 9 -15.49 8.36 4.04
CA ASP A 9 -15.25 8.59 2.61
C ASP A 9 -16.06 7.56 1.81
N ALA A 10 -17.34 7.87 1.59
CA ALA A 10 -18.31 7.00 0.94
C ALA A 10 -17.98 6.63 -0.54
N TYR A 11 -16.90 7.18 -1.10
CA TYR A 11 -16.39 6.88 -2.45
C TYR A 11 -14.87 6.59 -2.47
N GLY A 12 -14.25 6.37 -1.30
CA GLY A 12 -12.80 6.25 -1.15
C GLY A 12 -12.23 4.85 -1.41
N ILE A 13 -10.90 4.77 -1.29
CA ILE A 13 -10.08 3.54 -1.32
C ILE A 13 -10.71 2.38 -0.53
N GLU A 14 -11.44 2.69 0.55
CA GLU A 14 -12.15 1.71 1.38
C GLU A 14 -13.22 0.93 0.62
N SER A 15 -13.97 1.56 -0.28
CA SER A 15 -14.99 0.89 -1.10
C SER A 15 -14.35 -0.12 -2.06
N LEU A 16 -13.24 0.25 -2.69
CA LEU A 16 -12.48 -0.64 -3.59
C LEU A 16 -11.90 -1.83 -2.83
N LEU A 17 -11.24 -1.57 -1.71
CA LEU A 17 -10.58 -2.59 -0.89
C LEU A 17 -11.58 -3.50 -0.14
N SER A 18 -12.81 -3.04 0.08
CA SER A 18 -13.86 -3.83 0.76
C SER A 18 -14.54 -4.86 -0.13
N SER A 19 -14.25 -4.89 -1.43
CA SER A 19 -14.85 -5.88 -2.33
C SER A 19 -14.44 -7.31 -1.97
N ASP A 20 -15.35 -8.28 -2.18
CA ASP A 20 -15.16 -9.69 -1.80
C ASP A 20 -13.88 -10.30 -2.38
N LYS A 21 -13.49 -9.87 -3.58
CA LYS A 21 -12.27 -10.31 -4.25
C LYS A 21 -11.00 -9.84 -3.53
N PHE A 22 -10.99 -8.60 -3.02
CA PHE A 22 -9.88 -8.07 -2.24
C PHE A 22 -9.78 -8.77 -0.88
N GLN A 23 -10.91 -8.96 -0.20
CA GLN A 23 -10.94 -9.67 1.08
C GLN A 23 -10.47 -11.12 0.94
N SER A 24 -10.82 -11.81 -0.14
CA SER A 24 -10.32 -13.16 -0.42
C SER A 24 -8.79 -13.20 -0.54
N ILE A 25 -8.19 -12.27 -1.28
CA ILE A 25 -6.73 -12.18 -1.42
C ILE A 25 -6.06 -11.87 -0.07
N ILE A 26 -6.66 -10.97 0.71
CA ILE A 26 -6.15 -10.58 2.03
C ILE A 26 -6.29 -11.72 3.06
N ASN A 27 -7.35 -12.52 2.99
CA ASN A 27 -7.57 -13.67 3.86
C ASN A 27 -6.61 -14.83 3.55
N ASN A 28 -6.12 -14.91 2.31
CA ASN A 28 -5.07 -15.85 1.91
C ASN A 28 -3.66 -15.38 2.27
N CYS A 29 -3.50 -14.16 2.81
CA CYS A 29 -2.24 -13.79 3.45
C CYS A 29 -2.00 -14.76 4.63
N ARG A 30 -0.72 -15.08 4.90
CA ARG A 30 -0.24 -15.98 5.98
C ARG A 30 -0.94 -15.79 7.34
N SER A 31 -0.70 -16.64 8.33
CA SER A 31 -1.35 -16.47 9.65
C SER A 31 -1.07 -15.09 10.29
N PHE A 32 -2.11 -14.27 10.45
CA PHE A 32 -2.08 -13.01 11.21
C PHE A 32 -2.87 -13.17 12.51
N ARG A 33 -2.38 -12.53 13.57
CA ARG A 33 -3.18 -12.39 14.81
C ARG A 33 -4.17 -11.24 14.60
N SER A 34 -5.45 -11.54 14.69
CA SER A 34 -6.49 -10.51 14.65
C SER A 34 -6.50 -9.72 15.97
N ARG A 35 -6.03 -8.47 15.92
CA ARG A 35 -6.19 -7.45 16.97
C ARG A 35 -6.69 -6.17 16.30
N PHE A 36 -5.95 -5.07 16.39
CA PHE A 36 -6.30 -3.80 15.75
C PHE A 36 -5.77 -3.69 14.32
N TYR A 37 -4.51 -4.08 14.11
CA TYR A 37 -3.83 -4.02 12.81
C TYR A 37 -3.98 -5.34 12.06
N THR A 38 -5.19 -5.64 11.59
CA THR A 38 -5.40 -6.73 10.64
C THR A 38 -4.71 -6.41 9.30
N PRO A 39 -4.45 -7.40 8.43
CA PRO A 39 -3.88 -7.13 7.11
C PRO A 39 -4.64 -6.06 6.31
N PHE A 40 -5.98 -6.09 6.36
CA PHE A 40 -6.84 -5.11 5.72
C PHE A 40 -6.66 -3.70 6.28
N VAL A 41 -6.76 -3.54 7.60
CA VAL A 41 -6.55 -2.25 8.28
C VAL A 41 -5.14 -1.73 8.00
N THR A 42 -4.14 -2.60 8.09
CA THR A 42 -2.74 -2.25 7.85
C THR A 42 -2.52 -1.73 6.42
N LEU A 43 -3.13 -2.37 5.43
CA LEU A 43 -3.06 -1.96 4.03
C LEU A 43 -3.68 -0.57 3.83
N ILE A 44 -4.89 -0.33 4.36
CA ILE A 44 -5.56 0.98 4.29
C ILE A 44 -4.67 2.06 4.92
N LEU A 45 -4.18 1.81 6.13
CA LEU A 45 -3.33 2.76 6.83
C LEU A 45 -2.03 3.02 6.08
N PHE A 46 -1.44 2.01 5.43
CA PHE A 46 -0.25 2.18 4.62
C PHE A 46 -0.50 3.04 3.38
N ILE A 47 -1.59 2.81 2.66
CA ILE A 47 -1.95 3.65 1.51
C ILE A 47 -2.18 5.10 1.98
N ARG A 48 -2.92 5.30 3.08
CA ARG A 48 -3.13 6.63 3.66
C ARG A 48 -1.83 7.30 4.10
N GLN A 49 -0.88 6.55 4.67
CA GLN A 49 0.45 7.06 5.02
C GLN A 49 1.19 7.57 3.79
N VAL A 50 1.22 6.80 2.70
CA VAL A 50 1.95 7.15 1.48
C VAL A 50 1.35 8.37 0.79
N LEU A 51 0.02 8.48 0.79
CA LEU A 51 -0.71 9.60 0.20
C LEU A 51 -0.75 10.86 1.09
N SER A 52 -0.36 10.75 2.36
CA SER A 52 -0.38 11.89 3.28
C SER A 52 0.77 12.87 3.00
N PRO A 53 0.56 14.19 3.18
CA PRO A 53 1.66 15.15 3.24
C PRO A 53 2.65 14.83 4.37
N ASP A 54 2.15 14.41 5.53
CA ASP A 54 2.96 13.87 6.63
C ASP A 54 2.94 12.34 6.58
N LYS A 55 3.98 11.79 5.95
CA LYS A 55 4.17 10.35 5.75
C LYS A 55 4.69 9.63 7.00
N SER A 56 4.72 10.28 8.17
CA SER A 56 5.20 9.64 9.40
C SER A 56 4.23 8.58 9.91
N CYS A 57 4.76 7.48 10.46
CA CYS A 57 3.92 6.47 11.11
C CYS A 57 3.15 7.05 12.31
N LYS A 58 3.67 8.11 12.94
CA LYS A 58 3.02 8.79 14.06
C LYS A 58 1.75 9.49 13.61
N ASN A 59 1.79 10.22 12.49
CA ASN A 59 0.62 10.84 11.90
C ASN A 59 -0.44 9.80 11.53
N THR A 60 -0.06 8.75 10.80
CA THR A 60 -0.99 7.66 10.41
C THR A 60 -1.68 7.02 11.62
N VAL A 61 -0.92 6.68 12.67
CA VAL A 61 -1.49 6.08 13.88
C VAL A 61 -2.36 7.07 14.64
N ALA A 62 -1.97 8.34 14.75
CA ALA A 62 -2.78 9.36 15.40
C ALA A 62 -4.14 9.57 14.68
N THR A 63 -4.13 9.66 13.35
CA THR A 63 -5.38 9.75 12.55
C THR A 63 -6.25 8.50 12.71
N PHE A 64 -5.63 7.32 12.71
CA PHE A 64 -6.34 6.07 12.96
C PHE A 64 -7.00 6.05 14.34
N LEU A 65 -6.27 6.42 15.38
CA LEU A 65 -6.80 6.47 16.75
C LEU A 65 -7.93 7.49 16.87
N ALA A 66 -7.81 8.66 16.24
CA ALA A 66 -8.89 9.64 16.22
C ALA A 66 -10.17 9.07 15.58
N SER A 67 -10.04 8.30 14.48
CA SER A 67 -11.19 7.67 13.81
C SER A 67 -11.82 6.51 14.59
N VAL A 68 -11.05 5.80 15.43
CA VAL A 68 -11.58 4.69 16.23
C VAL A 68 -12.15 5.18 17.57
N SER A 69 -11.62 6.28 18.11
CA SER A 69 -12.11 6.87 19.37
C SER A 69 -13.52 7.44 19.26
N THR A 70 -14.01 7.69 18.05
CA THR A 70 -15.39 8.09 17.79
C THR A 70 -16.36 6.91 17.74
N GLU A 71 -15.88 5.66 17.70
CA GLU A 71 -16.71 4.47 17.42
C GLU A 71 -16.90 3.51 18.60
N ASP A 72 -16.05 3.49 19.65
CA ASP A 72 -16.29 2.66 20.85
C ASP A 72 -15.40 3.03 22.05
N ASN A 73 -15.98 3.17 23.25
CA ASN A 73 -15.37 3.87 24.39
C ASN A 73 -14.47 3.01 25.30
N ASN A 74 -14.04 1.80 24.92
CA ASN A 74 -13.29 0.90 25.83
C ASN A 74 -12.17 0.05 25.21
N ASN A 75 -11.90 0.13 23.89
CA ASN A 75 -10.87 -0.70 23.26
C ASN A 75 -10.04 0.08 22.23
N ILE A 76 -9.39 1.14 22.68
CA ILE A 76 -8.56 2.02 21.83
C ILE A 76 -7.12 1.46 21.76
N PRO A 77 -6.55 1.30 20.55
CA PRO A 77 -5.15 0.90 20.41
C PRO A 77 -4.19 1.93 21.04
N SER A 78 -3.02 1.48 21.48
CA SER A 78 -1.95 2.39 21.93
C SER A 78 -1.50 3.33 20.79
N SER A 79 -1.10 4.55 21.15
CA SER A 79 -0.41 5.51 20.27
C SER A 79 0.99 5.10 19.83
N ASN A 80 1.50 3.97 20.34
CA ASN A 80 2.74 3.37 19.89
C ASN A 80 2.64 2.95 18.41
N THR A 81 3.59 3.40 17.59
CA THR A 81 3.67 3.08 16.16
C THR A 81 4.25 1.68 15.89
N GLY A 82 4.95 1.09 16.87
CA GLY A 82 5.61 -0.21 16.74
C GLY A 82 4.70 -1.35 16.25
N PRO A 83 3.50 -1.55 16.82
CA PRO A 83 2.55 -2.55 16.33
C PRO A 83 2.14 -2.34 14.86
N TYR A 84 1.88 -1.09 14.46
CA TYR A 84 1.56 -0.74 13.07
C TYR A 84 2.74 -1.05 12.13
N CYS A 85 3.95 -0.61 12.48
CA CYS A 85 5.16 -0.88 11.70
C CYS A 85 5.42 -2.38 11.52
N LYS A 86 5.26 -3.16 12.60
CA LYS A 86 5.41 -4.63 12.58
C LYS A 86 4.34 -5.31 11.74
N ALA A 87 3.10 -4.81 11.74
CA ALA A 87 2.04 -5.34 10.88
C ALA A 87 2.33 -5.04 9.41
N ARG A 88 2.75 -3.80 9.10
CA ARG A 88 3.11 -3.35 7.74
C ARG A 88 4.23 -4.21 7.13
N GLN A 89 5.29 -4.49 7.90
CA GLN A 89 6.40 -5.35 7.47
C GLN A 89 6.00 -6.80 7.17
N LYS A 90 4.85 -7.26 7.67
CA LYS A 90 4.37 -8.63 7.47
C LYS A 90 3.46 -8.77 6.25
N LEU A 91 3.11 -7.68 5.56
CA LEU A 91 2.32 -7.75 4.34
C LEU A 91 3.14 -8.48 3.25
N PRO A 92 2.66 -9.62 2.73
CA PRO A 92 3.38 -10.34 1.68
C PRO A 92 3.39 -9.54 0.38
N ILE A 93 4.54 -9.51 -0.30
CA ILE A 93 4.69 -8.78 -1.57
C ILE A 93 3.76 -9.38 -2.63
N GLU A 94 3.63 -10.71 -2.66
CA GLU A 94 2.80 -11.44 -3.62
C GLU A 94 1.32 -11.06 -3.50
N THR A 95 0.86 -10.83 -2.26
CA THR A 95 -0.48 -10.31 -1.99
C THR A 95 -0.62 -8.89 -2.56
N LEU A 96 0.33 -8.01 -2.26
CA LEU A 96 0.28 -6.62 -2.74
C LEU A 96 0.27 -6.55 -4.26
N GLU A 97 1.12 -7.33 -4.94
CA GLU A 97 1.13 -7.45 -6.40
C GLU A 97 -0.21 -7.92 -6.96
N SER A 98 -0.81 -8.92 -6.33
CA SER A 98 -2.13 -9.44 -6.74
C SER A 98 -3.23 -8.40 -6.59
N LEU A 99 -3.21 -7.63 -5.50
CA LEU A 99 -4.15 -6.54 -5.26
C LEU A 99 -3.97 -5.39 -6.26
N VAL A 100 -2.73 -5.03 -6.59
CA VAL A 100 -2.43 -4.00 -7.60
C VAL A 100 -2.93 -4.42 -8.97
N LYS A 101 -2.64 -5.66 -9.40
CA LYS A 101 -3.13 -6.21 -10.69
C LYS A 101 -4.66 -6.21 -10.74
N LEU A 102 -5.31 -6.70 -9.67
CA LEU A 102 -6.77 -6.72 -9.59
C LEU A 102 -7.38 -5.30 -9.66
N SER A 103 -6.78 -4.33 -8.96
CA SER A 103 -7.20 -2.93 -9.00
C SER A 103 -7.07 -2.36 -10.42
N GLY A 104 -5.90 -2.57 -11.05
CA GLY A 104 -5.61 -2.10 -12.39
C GLY A 104 -6.53 -2.71 -13.45
N ASP A 105 -6.78 -4.01 -13.38
CA ASP A 105 -7.69 -4.72 -14.28
C ASP A 105 -9.13 -4.22 -14.14
N SER A 106 -9.58 -4.00 -12.90
CA SER A 106 -10.92 -3.47 -12.63
C SER A 106 -11.10 -2.06 -13.19
N LEU A 107 -10.07 -1.21 -13.06
CA LEU A 107 -10.08 0.16 -13.59
C LEU A 107 -9.97 0.17 -15.13
N SER A 108 -9.14 -0.70 -15.70
CA SER A 108 -8.99 -0.83 -17.15
C SER A 108 -10.30 -1.25 -17.81
N LYS A 109 -11.01 -2.22 -17.22
CA LYS A 109 -12.31 -2.69 -17.71
C LYS A 109 -13.43 -1.66 -17.59
N SER A 110 -13.37 -0.77 -16.59
CA SER A 110 -14.36 0.30 -16.41
C SER A 110 -14.03 1.58 -17.17
N SER A 111 -12.88 1.64 -17.85
CA SER A 111 -12.44 2.81 -18.61
C SER A 111 -13.37 3.12 -19.79
N ASN A 112 -13.55 4.42 -20.05
CA ASN A 112 -14.44 4.86 -21.13
C ASN A 112 -13.81 4.54 -22.50
N ALA A 113 -14.57 3.90 -23.40
CA ALA A 113 -14.09 3.60 -24.76
C ALA A 113 -13.61 4.84 -25.52
N ARG A 114 -14.14 6.04 -25.22
CA ARG A 114 -13.72 7.32 -25.81
C ARG A 114 -12.29 7.71 -25.46
N TRP A 115 -11.69 7.13 -24.42
CA TRP A 115 -10.29 7.37 -24.06
C TRP A 115 -9.30 6.55 -24.91
N LYS A 116 -9.80 5.62 -25.75
CA LYS A 116 -8.97 4.90 -26.71
C LYS A 116 -8.82 5.72 -27.99
N ILE A 117 -7.62 6.26 -28.21
CA ILE A 117 -7.28 6.98 -29.44
C ILE A 117 -7.05 5.94 -30.55
N TYR A 118 -7.83 6.00 -31.63
CA TYR A 118 -7.81 5.01 -32.73
C TYR A 118 -7.93 3.54 -32.25
N ASN A 119 -8.76 3.29 -31.23
CA ASN A 119 -8.91 1.98 -30.59
C ASN A 119 -7.61 1.43 -29.95
N ARG A 120 -6.66 2.30 -29.61
CA ARG A 120 -5.40 1.95 -28.93
C ARG A 120 -5.39 2.47 -27.48
N GLU A 121 -4.69 1.75 -26.62
CA GLU A 121 -4.41 2.18 -25.25
C GLU A 121 -3.33 3.27 -25.26
N VAL A 122 -3.59 4.37 -24.56
CA VAL A 122 -2.59 5.41 -24.30
C VAL A 122 -2.05 5.20 -22.89
N LYS A 123 -0.73 5.07 -22.76
CA LYS A 123 -0.04 4.87 -21.47
C LYS A 123 0.85 6.08 -21.22
N LEU A 124 0.57 6.82 -20.16
CA LEU A 124 1.49 7.81 -19.62
C LEU A 124 2.29 7.14 -18.52
N ILE A 125 3.61 7.05 -18.70
CA ILE A 125 4.50 6.40 -17.75
C ILE A 125 5.34 7.50 -17.11
N ASP A 126 5.16 7.69 -15.81
CA ASP A 126 6.05 8.50 -14.98
C ASP A 126 6.98 7.55 -14.22
N GLY A 127 8.28 7.81 -14.30
CA GLY A 127 9.32 7.00 -13.69
C GLY A 127 9.84 7.66 -12.43
N THR A 128 9.83 6.94 -11.31
CA THR A 128 10.58 7.33 -10.12
C THR A 128 11.72 6.33 -9.93
N SER A 129 12.90 6.82 -9.55
CA SER A 129 14.03 5.97 -9.19
C SER A 129 14.38 6.11 -7.71
N LEU A 130 14.96 5.06 -7.15
CA LEU A 130 15.50 5.03 -5.79
C LEU A 130 16.97 4.63 -5.82
N THR A 131 17.79 5.27 -5.00
CA THR A 131 19.15 4.82 -4.74
C THR A 131 19.14 3.78 -3.63
N MET A 132 19.83 2.66 -3.84
CA MET A 132 19.97 1.60 -2.84
C MET A 132 21.32 1.71 -2.13
N ALA A 133 21.46 0.98 -1.01
CA ALA A 133 22.76 0.81 -0.38
C ALA A 133 23.73 0.13 -1.34
N ASP A 134 25.00 0.57 -1.33
CA ASP A 134 26.06 -0.03 -2.15
C ASP A 134 26.49 -1.38 -1.56
N SER A 135 25.77 -2.44 -1.93
CA SER A 135 26.06 -3.82 -1.57
C SER A 135 26.16 -4.68 -2.84
N GLU A 136 26.95 -5.75 -2.78
CA GLU A 136 27.12 -6.68 -3.91
C GLU A 136 25.77 -7.25 -4.40
N GLU A 137 24.87 -7.58 -3.47
CA GLU A 137 23.52 -8.07 -3.78
C GLU A 137 22.71 -7.02 -4.56
N ASN A 138 22.73 -5.75 -4.13
CA ASN A 138 22.01 -4.68 -4.82
C ASN A 138 22.64 -4.37 -6.17
N GLN A 139 23.97 -4.31 -6.27
CA GLN A 139 24.68 -4.06 -7.53
C GLN A 139 24.41 -5.14 -8.57
N SER A 140 24.30 -6.40 -8.15
CA SER A 140 23.96 -7.51 -9.05
C SER A 140 22.54 -7.42 -9.60
N ARG A 141 21.61 -6.82 -8.86
CA ARG A 141 20.18 -6.77 -9.22
C ARG A 141 19.76 -5.42 -9.83
N TYR A 142 20.43 -4.35 -9.44
CA TYR A 142 20.13 -2.96 -9.77
C TYR A 142 21.43 -2.24 -10.16
N PRO A 143 22.02 -2.57 -11.33
CA PRO A 143 23.34 -2.07 -11.69
C PRO A 143 23.41 -0.53 -11.67
N GLN A 144 24.61 0.00 -11.36
CA GLN A 144 24.91 1.42 -11.49
C GLN A 144 24.60 1.93 -12.91
N HIS A 145 24.25 3.20 -13.01
CA HIS A 145 24.01 3.84 -14.30
C HIS A 145 25.31 3.94 -15.11
N ASP A 146 25.26 3.62 -16.40
CA ASP A 146 26.43 3.64 -17.31
C ASP A 146 27.16 4.99 -17.43
N ALA A 147 26.54 6.10 -17.00
CA ALA A 147 27.14 7.43 -17.00
C ALA A 147 28.07 7.64 -15.79
N GLN A 148 28.04 6.72 -14.82
CA GLN A 148 28.87 6.72 -13.63
C GLN A 148 30.08 5.80 -13.81
N LYS A 149 31.22 6.18 -13.23
CA LYS A 149 32.41 5.32 -13.24
C LYS A 149 32.14 4.09 -12.37
N ALA A 150 32.72 2.95 -12.72
CA ALA A 150 32.65 1.75 -11.89
C ALA A 150 33.09 2.06 -10.45
N GLY A 151 32.23 1.76 -9.48
CA GLY A 151 32.48 2.04 -8.06
C GLY A 151 32.20 3.48 -7.63
N ALA A 152 31.65 4.33 -8.51
CA ALA A 152 31.31 5.72 -8.21
C ALA A 152 29.80 5.96 -8.36
N GLY A 153 29.02 5.57 -7.35
CA GLY A 153 27.59 5.81 -7.32
C GLY A 153 26.84 4.77 -6.51
N PHE A 154 25.52 4.88 -6.47
CA PHE A 154 24.67 3.91 -5.78
C PHE A 154 23.86 3.11 -6.80
N PRO A 155 23.55 1.83 -6.52
CA PRO A 155 22.62 1.04 -7.33
C PRO A 155 21.27 1.77 -7.50
N ILE A 156 20.65 1.67 -8.67
CA ILE A 156 19.40 2.39 -9.01
C ILE A 156 18.27 1.39 -9.28
N MET A 157 17.16 1.53 -8.54
CA MET A 157 15.91 0.79 -8.72
C MET A 157 14.84 1.66 -9.38
#